data_AF-A0A1B8EA35-F1
#
_entry.id   AF-A0A1B8EA35-F1
#
_cell.length_a   1.000
_cell.length_b   1.000
_cell.length_c   1.000
_cell.angle_alpha   90.00
_cell.angle_beta   90.00
_cell.angle_gamma   90.00
#
_symmetry.space_group_name_H-M   'P 1'
#
loop_
_entity.id
_entity.type
_entity.pdbx_description
1 polymer ?
#
loop_
_entity_poly.entity_id
_entity_poly.type
_entity_poly.pdbx_seq_one_letter_code
_entity_poly.pdbx_strand_id
1 'polypeptide(L)'
;MTPPPAPHPTASAWKIIPHFPSRSIPATIAFYTSILGFTLGGTYVHDDHPLAAAGDPTFASLFVGDKAAANIYFFLTVEGQDRGRGLAEGRAMIALKEGEVDVLYGKLKGLDRERPKGSEGKEGVEGGGWGIVDEIGDRPWGYRDFSVRDRDGNLLSFFSFLEDGEDREDGEDEEKDKTVVDA
;
A
#
# COMPACT_ATOMS: atom_id res chain seq x y z
N MET A 1 3.58 -47.87 -1.82
CA MET A 1 3.47 -46.51 -1.29
C MET A 1 3.38 -45.57 -2.47
N THR A 2 2.28 -44.84 -2.60
CA THR A 2 2.08 -43.86 -3.66
C THR A 2 2.93 -42.62 -3.32
N PRO A 3 3.72 -42.07 -4.27
CA PRO A 3 4.45 -40.83 -3.99
C PRO A 3 3.46 -39.72 -3.61
N PRO A 4 3.85 -38.80 -2.70
CA PRO A 4 3.03 -37.65 -2.40
C PRO A 4 2.76 -36.85 -3.67
N PRO A 5 1.55 -36.28 -3.82
CA PRO A 5 1.24 -35.45 -4.97
C PRO A 5 2.22 -34.27 -5.04
N ALA A 6 2.62 -33.90 -6.25
CA ALA A 6 3.43 -32.72 -6.46
C ALA A 6 2.73 -31.48 -5.84
N PRO A 7 3.48 -30.57 -5.21
CA PRO A 7 2.91 -29.39 -4.59
C PRO A 7 2.19 -28.53 -5.64
N HIS A 8 1.09 -27.90 -5.24
CA HIS A 8 0.35 -26.99 -6.10
C HIS A 8 1.24 -25.77 -6.44
N PRO A 9 1.26 -25.27 -7.69
CA PRO A 9 2.16 -24.17 -8.09
C PRO A 9 2.05 -22.89 -7.24
N THR A 10 0.88 -22.61 -6.64
CA THR A 10 0.70 -21.46 -5.72
C THR A 10 1.53 -21.58 -4.45
N ALA A 11 2.04 -22.77 -4.11
CA ALA A 11 3.02 -22.93 -3.04
C ALA A 11 4.34 -22.19 -3.33
N SER A 12 4.58 -21.75 -4.58
CA SER A 12 5.72 -20.91 -4.96
C SER A 12 5.41 -19.40 -4.97
N ALA A 13 4.21 -18.98 -4.57
CA ALA A 13 3.86 -17.56 -4.49
C ALA A 13 4.76 -16.85 -3.46
N TRP A 14 5.35 -15.73 -3.88
CA TRP A 14 6.29 -14.97 -3.05
C TRP A 14 5.77 -13.59 -2.65
N LYS A 15 4.70 -13.10 -3.28
CA LYS A 15 4.04 -11.82 -2.98
C LYS A 15 2.57 -11.81 -3.36
N ILE A 16 1.83 -10.93 -2.70
CA ILE A 16 0.53 -10.39 -3.15
C ILE A 16 0.79 -8.95 -3.62
N ILE A 17 0.28 -8.58 -4.80
CA ILE A 17 0.43 -7.24 -5.36
C ILE A 17 -0.97 -6.74 -5.76
N PRO A 18 -1.61 -5.87 -4.96
CA PRO A 18 -2.85 -5.25 -5.37
C PRO A 18 -2.61 -4.25 -6.50
N HIS A 19 -3.67 -3.99 -7.27
CA HIS A 19 -3.65 -2.98 -8.31
C HIS A 19 -4.80 -1.99 -8.13
N PHE A 20 -4.49 -0.70 -8.19
CA PHE A 20 -5.44 0.40 -7.99
C PHE A 20 -5.64 1.19 -9.28
N PRO A 21 -6.87 1.67 -9.55
CA PRO A 21 -7.08 2.61 -10.63
C PRO A 21 -6.53 3.98 -10.26
N SER A 22 -6.03 4.69 -11.27
CA SER A 22 -5.55 6.06 -11.17
C SER A 22 -6.12 6.88 -12.32
N ARG A 23 -6.54 8.12 -12.06
CA ARG A 23 -6.92 9.07 -13.13
C ARG A 23 -5.71 9.82 -13.69
N SER A 24 -4.58 9.80 -12.99
CA SER A 24 -3.34 10.45 -13.41
C SER A 24 -2.15 9.80 -12.71
N ILE A 25 -1.37 9.02 -13.46
CA ILE A 25 -0.18 8.35 -12.93
C ILE A 25 0.85 9.36 -12.36
N PRO A 26 1.16 10.49 -13.02
CA PRO A 26 2.04 11.50 -12.43
C PRO A 26 1.55 12.02 -11.08
N ALA A 27 0.25 12.27 -10.93
CA ALA A 27 -0.30 12.74 -9.66
C ALA A 27 -0.29 11.66 -8.58
N THR A 28 -0.56 10.41 -8.94
CA THR A 28 -0.43 9.26 -8.04
C THR A 28 1.02 9.13 -7.56
N ILE A 29 2.01 9.18 -8.46
CA ILE A 29 3.43 9.12 -8.09
C ILE A 29 3.77 10.25 -7.10
N ALA A 30 3.37 11.49 -7.40
CA ALA A 30 3.64 12.63 -6.53
C ALA A 30 3.06 12.41 -5.12
N PHE A 31 1.80 11.99 -5.01
CA PHE A 31 1.16 11.75 -3.72
C PHE A 31 1.84 10.62 -2.94
N TYR A 32 1.95 9.43 -3.53
CA TYR A 32 2.47 8.26 -2.83
C TYR A 32 3.93 8.43 -2.44
N THR A 33 4.76 9.08 -3.27
CA THR A 33 6.18 9.29 -2.95
C THR A 33 6.41 10.44 -1.97
N SER A 34 5.76 11.59 -2.18
CA SER A 34 6.05 12.80 -1.41
C SER A 34 5.26 12.90 -0.10
N ILE A 35 4.09 12.26 -0.03
CA ILE A 35 3.21 12.32 1.15
C ILE A 35 3.25 11.02 1.95
N LEU A 36 3.12 9.87 1.29
CA LEU A 36 3.08 8.57 1.96
C LEU A 36 4.46 7.88 2.09
N GLY A 37 5.51 8.45 1.50
CA GLY A 37 6.87 7.93 1.61
C GLY A 37 7.17 6.67 0.79
N PHE A 38 6.38 6.39 -0.24
CA PHE A 38 6.65 5.29 -1.18
C PHE A 38 7.86 5.61 -2.07
N THR A 39 8.48 4.56 -2.58
CA THR A 39 9.50 4.63 -3.63
C THR A 39 8.91 4.22 -4.97
N LEU A 40 9.27 4.95 -6.03
CA LEU A 40 8.94 4.59 -7.41
C LEU A 40 9.82 3.42 -7.87
N GLY A 41 9.21 2.26 -8.12
CA GLY A 41 9.87 1.08 -8.67
C GLY A 41 9.97 1.09 -10.18
N GLY A 42 9.11 1.83 -10.87
CA GLY A 42 9.15 1.99 -12.32
C GLY A 42 7.85 2.53 -12.90
N THR A 43 7.92 2.98 -14.15
CA THR A 43 6.77 3.42 -14.93
C THR A 43 6.79 2.77 -16.30
N TYR A 44 5.63 2.72 -16.95
CA TYR A 44 5.50 2.20 -18.30
C TYR A 44 4.35 2.89 -19.03
N VAL A 45 4.47 3.02 -20.36
CA VAL A 45 3.40 3.46 -21.26
C VAL A 45 2.96 2.22 -22.03
N HIS A 46 1.73 1.78 -21.81
CA HIS A 46 1.14 0.71 -22.62
C HIS A 46 0.71 1.28 -23.96
N ASP A 47 1.32 0.81 -25.05
CA ASP A 47 1.02 1.28 -26.41
C ASP A 47 -0.47 1.13 -26.79
N ASP A 48 -1.14 0.11 -26.24
CA ASP A 48 -2.56 -0.17 -26.49
C ASP A 48 -3.53 0.65 -25.61
N HIS A 49 -3.03 1.49 -24.70
CA HIS A 49 -3.88 2.29 -23.83
C HIS A 49 -4.49 3.48 -24.59
N PRO A 50 -5.79 3.81 -24.42
CA PRO A 50 -6.45 4.90 -25.14
C PRO A 50 -5.76 6.27 -25.03
N LEU A 51 -5.02 6.49 -23.94
CA LEU A 51 -4.28 7.72 -23.66
C LEU A 51 -2.76 7.62 -23.90
N ALA A 52 -2.25 6.52 -24.47
CA ALA A 52 -0.81 6.31 -24.69
C ALA A 52 -0.17 7.42 -25.54
N ALA A 53 -0.93 7.96 -26.51
CA ALA A 53 -0.46 9.02 -27.40
C ALA A 53 -0.14 10.35 -26.69
N ALA A 54 -0.61 10.56 -25.45
CA ALA A 54 -0.27 11.73 -24.65
C ALA A 54 1.19 11.71 -24.15
N GLY A 55 1.85 10.55 -24.18
CA GLY A 55 3.24 10.38 -23.70
C GLY A 55 3.38 10.26 -22.18
N ASP A 56 2.31 10.46 -21.43
CA ASP A 56 2.29 10.24 -19.99
C ASP A 56 2.29 8.73 -19.66
N PRO A 57 2.94 8.32 -18.55
CA PRO A 57 2.87 6.94 -18.09
C PRO A 57 1.43 6.47 -17.87
N THR A 58 1.15 5.24 -18.29
CA THR A 58 -0.15 4.59 -18.06
C THR A 58 -0.09 3.58 -16.92
N PHE A 59 1.09 3.38 -16.35
CA PHE A 59 1.38 2.47 -15.25
C PHE A 59 2.45 3.04 -14.31
N ALA A 60 2.31 2.77 -13.01
CA ALA A 60 3.36 2.93 -12.02
C ALA A 60 3.42 1.78 -11.01
N SER A 61 4.64 1.39 -10.66
CA SER A 61 4.95 0.49 -9.54
C SER A 61 5.45 1.32 -8.36
N LEU A 62 4.74 1.27 -7.23
CA LEU A 62 5.07 2.05 -6.02
C LEU A 62 5.18 1.10 -4.82
N PHE A 63 6.26 1.22 -4.05
CA PHE A 63 6.52 0.30 -2.94
C PHE A 63 7.03 0.98 -1.66
N VAL A 64 6.86 0.29 -0.52
CA VAL A 64 7.47 0.62 0.78
C VAL A 64 8.05 -0.63 1.45
N GLY A 65 8.99 -0.40 2.36
CA GLY A 65 9.68 -1.46 3.11
C GLY A 65 10.77 -2.18 2.32
N ASP A 66 11.59 -2.92 3.05
CA ASP A 66 12.75 -3.62 2.49
C ASP A 66 12.34 -4.58 1.38
N LYS A 67 13.09 -4.53 0.26
CA LYS A 67 12.82 -5.36 -0.94
C LYS A 67 11.37 -5.25 -1.44
N ALA A 68 10.77 -4.07 -1.31
CA ALA A 68 9.37 -3.80 -1.68
C ALA A 68 8.37 -4.72 -0.95
N ALA A 69 8.52 -4.83 0.38
CA ALA A 69 7.68 -5.67 1.24
C ALA A 69 6.18 -5.42 1.00
N ALA A 70 5.78 -4.15 0.84
CA ALA A 70 4.47 -3.78 0.29
C ALA A 70 4.66 -3.09 -1.06
N ASN A 71 3.99 -3.60 -2.09
CA ASN A 71 4.06 -3.08 -3.46
C ASN A 71 2.65 -2.94 -4.02
N ILE A 72 2.35 -1.80 -4.63
CA ILE A 72 1.05 -1.51 -5.23
C ILE A 72 1.27 -1.06 -6.66
N TYR A 73 0.50 -1.63 -7.58
CA TYR A 73 0.49 -1.25 -8.98
C TYR A 73 -0.65 -0.29 -9.27
N PHE A 74 -0.36 0.78 -10.01
CA PHE A 74 -1.34 1.76 -10.42
C PHE A 74 -1.48 1.73 -11.92
N PHE A 75 -2.72 1.69 -12.39
CA PHE A 75 -3.04 1.71 -13.81
C PHE A 75 -3.89 2.93 -14.13
N LEU A 76 -3.48 3.67 -15.16
CA LEU A 76 -4.30 4.75 -15.70
C LEU A 76 -5.64 4.15 -16.13
N THR A 77 -6.71 4.71 -15.61
CA THR A 77 -8.07 4.22 -15.82
C THR A 77 -8.89 5.33 -16.43
N VAL A 78 -9.42 5.07 -17.61
CA VAL A 78 -10.41 5.92 -18.26
C VAL A 78 -11.75 5.21 -18.17
N GLU A 79 -12.72 5.88 -17.55
CA GLU A 79 -14.03 5.29 -17.27
C GLU A 79 -14.70 4.80 -18.55
N GLY A 80 -15.13 3.54 -18.54
CA GLY A 80 -15.77 2.88 -19.69
C GLY A 80 -14.82 2.51 -20.83
N GLN A 81 -13.53 2.82 -20.76
CA GLN A 81 -12.57 2.59 -21.84
C GLN A 81 -11.44 1.62 -21.48
N ASP A 82 -11.11 1.43 -20.20
CA ASP A 82 -10.08 0.47 -19.79
C ASP A 82 -10.65 -0.94 -19.54
N ARG A 83 -10.79 -1.75 -20.61
CA ARG A 83 -11.25 -3.17 -20.52
C ARG A 83 -12.59 -3.35 -19.78
N GLY A 84 -13.47 -2.35 -19.83
CA GLY A 84 -14.74 -2.34 -19.10
C GLY A 84 -14.61 -2.11 -17.58
N ARG A 85 -13.42 -1.71 -17.09
CA ARG A 85 -13.20 -1.33 -15.69
C ARG A 85 -13.69 0.09 -15.44
N GLY A 86 -14.33 0.28 -14.28
CA GLY A 86 -14.64 1.59 -13.73
C GLY A 86 -13.58 2.01 -12.70
N LEU A 87 -13.67 3.26 -12.26
CA LEU A 87 -12.96 3.75 -11.07
C LEU A 87 -13.56 3.10 -9.82
N ALA A 88 -13.21 1.85 -9.57
CA ALA A 88 -13.57 1.14 -8.35
C ALA A 88 -12.52 1.40 -7.27
N GLU A 89 -12.97 1.63 -6.04
CA GLU A 89 -12.07 1.87 -4.92
C GLU A 89 -11.11 0.68 -4.70
N GLY A 90 -9.80 0.92 -4.87
CA GLY A 90 -8.77 0.01 -4.42
C GLY A 90 -8.62 0.05 -2.90
N ARG A 91 -8.45 -1.10 -2.24
CA ARG A 91 -8.21 -1.18 -0.79
C ARG A 91 -7.00 -2.04 -0.46
N ALA A 92 -6.15 -1.57 0.43
CA ALA A 92 -5.07 -2.36 1.02
C ALA A 92 -4.77 -1.93 2.45
N MET A 93 -4.25 -2.85 3.24
CA MET A 93 -3.67 -2.57 4.56
C MET A 93 -2.16 -2.81 4.52
N ILE A 94 -1.40 -1.93 5.16
CA ILE A 94 0.06 -2.05 5.28
C ILE A 94 0.42 -2.12 6.76
N ALA A 95 1.02 -3.25 7.16
CA ALA A 95 1.57 -3.42 8.48
C ALA A 95 2.84 -2.60 8.64
N LEU A 96 2.94 -1.85 9.74
CA LEU A 96 4.12 -1.10 10.15
C LEU A 96 4.66 -1.67 11.46
N LYS A 97 5.91 -1.31 11.78
CA LYS A 97 6.49 -1.59 13.09
C LYS A 97 5.70 -0.85 14.17
N GLU A 98 5.78 -1.36 15.40
CA GLU A 98 5.21 -0.70 16.56
C GLU A 98 5.67 0.78 16.67
N GLY A 99 4.74 1.66 17.03
CA GLY A 99 4.96 3.11 17.12
C GLY A 99 5.03 3.86 15.78
N GLU A 100 5.35 3.18 14.66
CA GLU A 100 5.46 3.85 13.35
C GLU A 100 4.09 4.29 12.79
N VAL A 101 3.00 3.65 13.20
CA VAL A 101 1.62 4.07 12.84
C VAL A 101 1.35 5.48 13.36
N ASP A 102 1.67 5.76 14.63
CA ASP A 102 1.52 7.08 15.25
C ASP A 102 2.43 8.13 14.61
N VAL A 103 3.68 7.75 14.32
CA VAL A 103 4.64 8.65 13.64
C VAL A 103 4.12 9.05 12.26
N LEU A 104 3.65 8.09 11.46
CA LEU A 104 3.10 8.36 10.14
C LEU A 104 1.82 9.22 10.25
N TYR A 105 0.89 8.84 11.13
CA TYR A 105 -0.33 9.60 11.36
C TYR A 105 -0.04 11.05 11.76
N GLY A 106 0.89 11.28 12.69
CA GLY A 106 1.31 12.61 13.13
C GLY A 106 1.87 13.46 12.00
N LYS A 107 2.72 12.89 11.14
CA LYS A 107 3.24 13.56 9.94
C LYS A 107 2.11 13.98 9.00
N LEU A 108 1.17 13.06 8.72
CA LEU A 108 0.05 13.32 7.81
C LEU A 108 -0.92 14.37 8.39
N LYS A 109 -1.23 14.34 9.69
CA LYS A 109 -2.03 15.41 10.33
C LYS A 109 -1.31 16.76 10.30
N GLY A 110 0.02 16.78 10.39
CA GLY A 110 0.81 18.00 10.21
C GLY A 110 0.63 18.59 8.81
N LEU A 111 0.85 17.78 7.77
CA LEU A 111 0.65 18.17 6.38
C LEU A 111 -0.78 18.61 6.07
N ASP A 112 -1.77 17.94 6.65
CA ASP A 112 -3.20 18.29 6.50
C ASP A 112 -3.52 19.67 7.09
N ARG A 113 -2.93 20.02 8.24
CA ARG A 113 -3.10 21.35 8.88
C ARG A 113 -2.43 22.47 8.11
N GLU A 114 -1.28 22.20 7.50
CA GLU A 114 -0.51 23.17 6.71
C GLU A 114 -1.09 23.37 5.29
N ARG A 115 -1.97 22.46 4.85
CA ARG A 115 -2.62 22.57 3.54
C ARG A 115 -3.46 23.87 3.47
N PRO A 116 -3.33 24.68 2.40
CA PRO A 116 -4.14 25.88 2.25
C PRO A 116 -5.63 25.55 2.28
N LYS A 117 -6.35 26.06 3.28
CA LYS A 117 -7.82 25.98 3.38
C LYS A 117 -8.47 26.94 2.37
N GLY A 118 -8.33 26.61 1.09
CA GLY A 118 -8.88 27.40 -0.03
C GLY A 118 -9.23 26.59 -1.27
N SER A 119 -8.95 25.28 -1.26
CA SER A 119 -9.21 24.36 -2.39
C SER A 119 -10.38 23.41 -2.13
N GLU A 120 -10.87 23.34 -0.89
CA GLU A 120 -12.05 22.56 -0.51
C GLU A 120 -13.27 23.47 -0.62
N GLY A 121 -14.09 23.29 -1.67
CA GLY A 121 -15.40 23.96 -1.75
C GLY A 121 -15.78 24.70 -3.03
N LYS A 122 -15.23 24.34 -4.20
CA LYS A 122 -16.00 24.54 -5.44
C LYS A 122 -16.67 23.21 -5.80
N GLU A 123 -17.96 23.10 -5.49
CA GLU A 123 -18.84 22.13 -6.14
C GLU A 123 -18.59 22.21 -7.66
N GLY A 124 -18.14 21.10 -8.26
CA GLY A 124 -17.81 21.01 -9.68
C GLY A 124 -16.35 20.73 -10.03
N VAL A 125 -15.43 20.58 -9.06
CA VAL A 125 -14.11 19.96 -9.32
C VAL A 125 -14.16 18.49 -8.90
N GLU A 126 -14.53 17.61 -9.83
CA GLU A 126 -14.35 16.16 -9.64
C GLU A 126 -12.85 15.84 -9.53
N GLY A 127 -12.40 15.57 -8.31
CA GLY A 127 -11.00 15.30 -7.99
C GLY A 127 -10.65 15.81 -6.60
N GLY A 128 -11.29 15.25 -5.57
CA GLY A 128 -10.98 15.55 -4.17
C GLY A 128 -9.50 15.31 -3.88
N GLY A 129 -8.91 16.12 -2.99
CA GLY A 129 -7.56 15.86 -2.50
C GLY A 129 -7.47 14.52 -1.75
N TRP A 130 -6.28 14.22 -1.20
CA TRP A 130 -6.16 13.12 -0.24
C TRP A 130 -6.63 13.56 1.15
N GLY A 131 -7.02 12.62 2.00
CA GLY A 131 -7.39 12.93 3.38
C GLY A 131 -7.40 11.70 4.29
N ILE A 132 -7.22 11.94 5.59
CA ILE A 132 -7.44 10.93 6.63
C ILE A 132 -8.95 10.77 6.78
N VAL A 133 -9.45 9.54 6.59
CA VAL A 133 -10.89 9.22 6.58
C VAL A 133 -11.33 8.34 7.74
N ASP A 134 -10.38 7.69 8.41
CA ASP A 134 -10.57 7.01 9.69
C ASP A 134 -9.41 7.43 10.60
N GLU A 135 -9.74 7.96 11.78
CA GLU A 135 -8.75 8.51 12.70
C GLU A 135 -7.98 7.39 13.40
N ILE A 136 -6.76 7.70 13.86
CA ILE A 136 -5.94 6.72 14.57
C ILE A 136 -6.61 6.26 15.85
N GLY A 137 -6.63 4.96 16.07
CA GLY A 137 -7.15 4.38 17.29
C GLY A 137 -6.90 2.89 17.42
N ASP A 138 -7.10 2.41 18.63
CA ASP A 138 -7.05 0.99 18.94
C ASP A 138 -8.38 0.34 18.57
N ARG A 139 -8.30 -0.85 17.99
CA ARG A 139 -9.44 -1.60 17.47
C ARG A 139 -9.72 -2.84 18.33
N PRO A 140 -10.99 -3.25 18.47
CA PRO A 140 -11.36 -4.44 19.26
C PRO A 140 -10.70 -5.75 18.80
N TRP A 141 -10.15 -5.79 17.58
CA TRP A 141 -9.45 -6.94 17.01
C TRP A 141 -7.92 -6.86 17.15
N GLY A 142 -7.40 -6.00 18.02
CA GLY A 142 -5.97 -5.99 18.39
C GLY A 142 -5.07 -5.16 17.48
N TYR A 143 -5.61 -4.23 16.69
CA TYR A 143 -4.81 -3.32 15.86
C TYR A 143 -4.84 -1.91 16.42
N ARG A 144 -3.74 -1.19 16.22
CA ARG A 144 -3.74 0.27 16.17
C ARG A 144 -3.64 0.69 14.71
N ASP A 145 -4.65 1.37 14.19
CA ASP A 145 -4.68 1.73 12.77
C ASP A 145 -5.34 3.09 12.49
N PHE A 146 -5.13 3.59 11.28
CA PHE A 146 -5.86 4.71 10.69
C PHE A 146 -5.96 4.51 9.16
N SER A 147 -6.82 5.27 8.48
CA SER A 147 -6.99 5.17 7.03
C SER A 147 -6.88 6.50 6.30
N VAL A 148 -6.27 6.45 5.10
CA VAL A 148 -6.13 7.56 4.17
C VAL A 148 -6.83 7.21 2.87
N ARG A 149 -7.61 8.16 2.35
CA ARG A 149 -8.16 8.10 0.99
C ARG A 149 -7.34 8.99 0.07
N ASP A 150 -6.94 8.47 -1.09
CA ASP A 150 -6.26 9.24 -2.13
C ASP A 150 -7.27 10.02 -3.01
N ARG A 151 -6.74 10.79 -3.96
CA ARG A 151 -7.56 11.60 -4.88
C ARG A 151 -8.49 10.81 -5.80
N ASP A 152 -8.15 9.54 -6.05
CA ASP A 152 -8.87 8.64 -6.94
C ASP A 152 -9.86 7.74 -6.19
N GLY A 153 -9.93 7.92 -4.86
CA GLY A 153 -10.86 7.22 -3.98
C GLY A 153 -10.27 5.96 -3.35
N ASN A 154 -9.04 5.58 -3.69
CA ASN A 154 -8.38 4.40 -3.14
C ASN A 154 -8.13 4.58 -1.64
N LEU A 155 -8.30 3.52 -0.87
CA LEU A 155 -8.19 3.51 0.58
C LEU A 155 -6.97 2.69 1.02
N LEU A 156 -6.04 3.33 1.71
CA LEU A 156 -4.95 2.66 2.42
C LEU A 156 -5.18 2.76 3.92
N SER A 157 -5.09 1.63 4.61
CA SER A 157 -4.96 1.60 6.07
C SER A 157 -3.54 1.24 6.46
N PHE A 158 -3.02 1.89 7.50
CA PHE A 158 -1.74 1.56 8.10
C PHE A 158 -1.99 1.07 9.52
N PHE A 159 -1.42 -0.08 9.88
CA PHE A 159 -1.70 -0.71 11.16
C PHE A 159 -0.46 -1.33 11.80
N SER A 160 -0.50 -1.50 13.11
CA SER A 160 0.41 -2.35 13.87
C SER A 160 -0.42 -3.22 14.82
N PHE A 161 0.12 -4.37 15.20
CA PHE A 161 -0.46 -5.18 16.26
C PHE A 161 -0.29 -4.46 17.60
N LEU A 162 -1.30 -4.52 18.46
CA LEU A 162 -1.17 -4.18 19.87
C LEU A 162 -0.39 -5.31 20.56
N GLU A 163 0.51 -4.98 21.49
CA GLU A 163 1.37 -5.95 22.19
C GLU A 163 0.57 -7.09 22.86
N ASP A 164 -0.70 -6.88 23.21
CA ASP A 164 -1.59 -7.89 23.80
C ASP A 164 -2.27 -8.81 22.77
N GLY A 165 -1.94 -8.66 21.49
CA GLY A 165 -2.43 -9.44 20.36
C GLY A 165 -1.59 -10.68 20.09
N GLU A 166 -1.53 -11.58 21.09
CA GLU A 166 -1.01 -12.96 21.08
C GLU A 166 0.42 -13.19 21.58
N ASP A 167 0.50 -13.71 22.81
CA ASP A 167 1.36 -14.84 23.14
C ASP A 167 1.24 -15.92 22.04
N ARG A 168 2.13 -15.88 21.05
CA ARG A 168 2.44 -17.03 20.21
C ARG A 168 3.92 -17.26 20.27
N GLU A 169 4.26 -18.24 21.11
CA GLU A 169 5.47 -19.03 21.04
C GLU A 169 5.77 -19.42 19.59
N ASP A 170 6.59 -18.63 18.90
CA ASP A 170 7.44 -19.16 17.85
C ASP A 170 8.79 -19.38 18.51
N GLY A 171 9.00 -20.61 18.99
CA GLY A 171 10.26 -21.04 19.55
C GLY A 171 11.38 -20.81 18.56
N GLU A 172 12.21 -19.81 18.85
CA GLU A 172 13.58 -19.80 18.39
C GLU A 172 14.28 -20.97 19.08
N ASP A 173 14.35 -22.11 18.37
CA ASP A 173 15.33 -23.15 18.64
C ASP A 173 16.72 -22.49 18.58
N GLU A 174 17.19 -22.05 19.75
CA GLU A 174 18.60 -21.75 19.98
C GLU A 174 19.39 -23.01 19.63
N GLU A 175 20.02 -23.00 18.45
CA GLU A 175 21.05 -23.97 18.08
C GLU A 175 22.23 -23.80 19.05
N LYS A 176 22.17 -24.50 20.19
CA LYS A 176 23.23 -24.55 21.18
C LYS A 176 24.47 -25.20 20.57
N ASP A 177 25.43 -24.34 20.28
CA ASP A 177 26.87 -24.50 20.40
C ASP A 177 27.32 -25.90 20.88
N LYS A 178 27.78 -26.73 19.93
CA LYS A 178 28.60 -27.90 20.25
C LYS A 178 30.07 -27.49 20.20
N THR A 179 30.55 -26.90 21.29
CA THR A 179 31.96 -26.93 21.63
C THR A 179 32.32 -28.37 22.03
N VAL A 180 32.87 -29.15 21.10
CA VAL A 180 33.62 -30.36 21.45
C VAL A 180 35.04 -29.92 21.74
N VAL A 181 35.37 -29.85 23.02
CA VAL A 181 36.74 -29.88 23.52
C VAL A 181 37.19 -31.34 23.53
N ASP A 182 38.06 -31.71 22.61
CA ASP A 182 38.80 -32.97 22.69
C ASP A 182 39.98 -32.80 23.66
N ALA A 183 40.08 -33.74 24.60
CA ALA A 183 41.17 -33.93 25.55
C ALA A 183 42.03 -35.12 25.12
#